data_AF-A0A7G1KNF6-F1
#
_entry.id   AF-A0A7G1KNF6-F1
#
_cell.length_a   1.000
_cell.length_b   1.000
_cell.length_c   1.000
_cell.angle_alpha   90.00
_cell.angle_beta   90.00
_cell.angle_gamma   90.00
#
_symmetry.space_group_name_H-M   'P 1'
#
loop_
_entity.id
_entity.type
_entity.pdbx_description
1 polymer ?
#
loop_
_entity_poly.entity_id
_entity_poly.type
_entity_poly.pdbx_seq_one_letter_code
_entity_poly.pdbx_strand_id
1 'polypeptide(L)'
;MSGHIDVIVIGGGYAGVMAANRLTQRADVRVTVVNPRSVFVPRLRLHQLVGGTHDAVVDYTTVLADGVRLVVDSVTRIDAGERSVTLAEGGTIGYDYLVYAAGSGSGGPRVPGADEFAYPVATFEAAQRLRSVLFDTPMTAAVTVVGGGPTGIETAAELAERGRDVTLACGGVLGPYLHPKARRTARKYLAALGVSVLEGPESAVTAVTRDAVVLADGRARESLVTVWTAGFGVPDLAERSGLRTDSAGRLLTDETLTSIDDERIVAAGDSSAPSGVPFRMSAYAAGCLGAHAADTVLDRIAGNQAEPIDLSFPAMCVSFGRRAGIFQLAHKDDTAMRLYFAGFAGRKLKEFSCAASVSHLVKEARKPGSHTWPKDGRHRPRLLQSHPADTTPLG
;
A
#
# COMPACT_ATOMS: atom_id res chain seq x y z
N MET A 1 23.09 27.71 17.59
CA MET A 1 22.20 26.55 17.43
C MET A 1 21.21 26.92 16.35
N SER A 2 21.22 26.24 15.20
CA SER A 2 20.33 26.57 14.09
C SER A 2 18.87 26.40 14.55
N GLY A 3 18.08 27.46 14.54
CA GLY A 3 16.71 27.51 15.06
C GLY A 3 15.67 26.83 14.18
N HIS A 4 16.00 25.67 13.60
CA HIS A 4 15.09 24.86 12.80
C HIS A 4 14.74 23.57 13.53
N ILE A 5 13.51 23.11 13.35
CA ILE A 5 13.01 21.83 13.86
C ILE A 5 13.22 20.77 12.79
N ASP A 6 13.95 19.71 13.14
CA ASP A 6 14.31 18.64 12.21
C ASP A 6 13.25 17.53 12.21
N VAL A 7 12.65 17.29 11.04
CA VAL A 7 11.66 16.21 10.87
C VAL A 7 12.16 15.20 9.85
N ILE A 8 12.31 13.95 10.30
CA ILE A 8 12.68 12.82 9.45
C ILE A 8 11.43 12.07 9.03
N VAL A 9 11.28 11.82 7.74
CA VAL A 9 10.22 10.98 7.18
C VAL A 9 10.85 9.70 6.63
N ILE A 10 10.52 8.56 7.23
CA ILE A 10 10.98 7.25 6.77
C ILE A 10 10.00 6.73 5.73
N GLY A 11 10.46 6.59 4.49
CA GLY A 11 9.69 6.06 3.36
C GLY A 11 9.18 7.16 2.43
N GLY A 12 9.47 7.03 1.14
CA GLY A 12 9.07 7.97 0.08
C GLY A 12 7.83 7.51 -0.70
N GLY A 13 6.92 6.78 -0.06
CA GLY A 13 5.65 6.35 -0.64
C GLY A 13 4.54 7.42 -0.54
N TYR A 14 3.29 7.03 -0.80
CA TYR A 14 2.14 7.97 -0.73
C TYR A 14 2.02 8.71 0.60
N ALA A 15 2.15 8.01 1.72
CA ALA A 15 2.06 8.62 3.06
C ALA A 15 3.24 9.56 3.33
N GLY A 16 4.47 9.09 3.08
CA GLY A 16 5.67 9.88 3.37
C GLY A 16 5.82 11.12 2.50
N VAL A 17 5.55 11.03 1.20
CA VAL A 17 5.57 12.22 0.31
C VAL A 17 4.50 13.23 0.72
N MET A 18 3.28 12.76 1.03
CA MET A 18 2.23 13.66 1.50
C MET A 18 2.61 14.35 2.81
N ALA A 19 3.12 13.58 3.79
CA ALA A 19 3.55 14.12 5.07
C ALA A 19 4.69 15.13 4.90
N ALA A 20 5.72 14.77 4.13
CA ALA A 20 6.87 15.63 3.87
C ALA A 20 6.47 16.97 3.27
N ASN A 21 5.59 16.96 2.26
CA ASN A 21 5.09 18.18 1.64
C ASN A 21 4.27 19.01 2.63
N ARG A 22 3.40 18.37 3.40
CA ARG A 22 2.52 19.08 4.34
C ARG A 22 3.26 19.70 5.52
N LEU A 23 4.36 19.10 5.95
CA LEU A 23 5.25 19.67 6.99
C LEU A 23 5.88 21.01 6.54
N THR A 24 6.04 21.24 5.23
CA THR A 24 6.58 22.51 4.69
C THR A 24 5.62 23.70 4.81
N GLN A 25 4.43 23.53 5.42
CA GLN A 25 3.58 24.65 5.87
C GLN A 25 4.32 25.61 6.81
N ARG A 26 5.37 25.13 7.48
CA ARG A 26 6.20 25.88 8.42
C ARG A 26 7.61 26.07 7.88
N ALA A 27 8.06 27.32 7.79
CA ALA A 27 9.40 27.65 7.30
C ALA A 27 10.52 27.32 8.31
N ASP A 28 10.19 27.16 9.58
CA ASP A 28 11.12 26.74 10.63
C ASP A 28 11.28 25.21 10.72
N VAL A 29 10.57 24.43 9.89
CA VAL A 29 10.68 22.97 9.82
C VAL A 29 11.59 22.55 8.66
N ARG A 30 12.62 21.77 8.95
CA ARG A 30 13.49 21.15 7.94
C ARG A 30 13.12 19.69 7.78
N VAL A 31 12.67 19.33 6.57
CA VAL A 31 12.18 17.98 6.27
C VAL A 31 13.23 17.18 5.51
N THR A 32 13.52 15.97 6.00
CA THR A 32 14.35 14.99 5.27
C THR A 32 13.58 13.68 5.09
N VAL A 33 13.39 13.28 3.83
CA VAL A 33 12.81 11.98 3.46
C VAL A 33 13.94 10.99 3.25
N VAL A 34 13.93 9.87 3.96
CA VAL A 34 14.85 8.74 3.76
C VAL A 34 14.12 7.63 3.04
N ASN A 35 14.57 7.26 1.85
CA ASN A 35 13.91 6.27 1.01
C ASN A 35 14.92 5.53 0.11
N PRO A 36 14.85 4.20 -0.03
CA PRO A 36 15.84 3.42 -0.79
C PRO A 36 15.81 3.64 -2.31
N ARG A 37 14.92 4.49 -2.81
CA ARG A 37 14.76 4.77 -4.25
C ARG A 37 14.94 6.25 -4.50
N SER A 38 15.52 6.55 -5.66
CA SER A 38 15.63 7.92 -6.20
C SER A 38 14.39 8.35 -6.99
N VAL A 39 13.37 7.49 -7.11
CA VAL A 39 12.11 7.77 -7.82
C VAL A 39 10.90 7.40 -6.97
N PHE A 40 9.82 8.16 -7.14
CA PHE A 40 8.52 7.81 -6.60
C PHE A 40 7.88 6.70 -7.44
N VAL A 41 7.28 5.71 -6.77
CA VAL A 41 6.63 4.56 -7.42
C VAL A 41 5.12 4.63 -7.19
N PRO A 42 4.31 4.98 -8.20
CA PRO A 42 2.86 4.81 -8.15
C PRO A 42 2.50 3.32 -8.13
N ARG A 43 2.51 2.69 -6.94
CA ARG A 43 2.30 1.23 -6.77
C ARG A 43 1.00 0.72 -7.39
N LEU A 44 0.01 1.60 -7.53
CA LEU A 44 -1.24 1.37 -8.25
C LEU A 44 -1.05 0.99 -9.74
N ARG A 45 0.15 1.13 -10.30
CA ARG A 45 0.49 0.79 -11.69
C ARG A 45 1.50 -0.36 -11.82
N LEU A 46 1.84 -1.08 -10.74
CA LEU A 46 2.80 -2.19 -10.85
C LEU A 46 2.29 -3.34 -11.73
N HIS A 47 0.98 -3.59 -11.78
CA HIS A 47 0.39 -4.53 -12.73
C HIS A 47 0.64 -4.11 -14.20
N GLN A 48 0.68 -2.80 -14.48
CA GLN A 48 0.99 -2.25 -15.79
C GLN A 48 2.49 -2.31 -16.11
N LEU A 49 3.36 -2.15 -15.11
CA LEU A 49 4.80 -2.40 -15.27
C LEU A 49 5.05 -3.86 -15.66
N VAL A 50 4.46 -4.79 -14.91
CA VAL A 50 4.53 -6.22 -15.20
C VAL A 50 3.99 -6.53 -16.60
N GLY A 51 2.86 -5.92 -17.00
CA GLY A 51 2.28 -6.04 -18.34
C GLY A 51 2.96 -5.20 -19.43
N GLY A 52 4.03 -4.45 -19.11
CA GLY A 52 4.75 -3.58 -20.05
C GLY A 52 3.93 -2.43 -20.65
N THR A 53 2.86 -2.00 -20.00
CA THR A 53 1.96 -0.90 -20.45
C THR A 53 2.26 0.44 -19.76
N HIS A 54 3.10 0.48 -18.73
CA HIS A 54 3.48 1.69 -18.00
C HIS A 54 4.76 1.48 -17.15
N ASP A 55 5.64 2.47 -17.00
CA ASP A 55 6.91 2.29 -16.25
C ASP A 55 6.77 2.37 -14.73
N ALA A 56 5.68 2.97 -14.25
CA ALA A 56 5.30 3.08 -12.85
C ALA A 56 6.34 3.83 -11.99
N VAL A 57 6.91 4.88 -12.57
CA VAL A 57 7.84 5.80 -11.89
C VAL A 57 7.45 7.26 -12.14
N VAL A 58 7.77 8.12 -11.18
CA VAL A 58 7.69 9.59 -11.27
C VAL A 58 8.92 10.13 -10.54
N ASP A 59 9.52 11.20 -11.06
CA ASP A 59 10.67 11.84 -10.40
C ASP A 59 10.25 12.50 -9.07
N TYR A 60 11.08 12.39 -8.03
CA TYR A 60 10.77 13.03 -6.74
C TYR A 60 10.70 14.55 -6.83
N THR A 61 11.46 15.19 -7.73
CA THR A 61 11.36 16.64 -8.01
C THR A 61 9.97 17.08 -8.49
N THR A 62 9.16 16.14 -8.99
CA THR A 62 7.78 16.42 -9.39
C THR A 62 6.82 16.40 -8.21
N VAL A 63 7.05 15.53 -7.22
CA VAL A 63 6.09 15.22 -6.16
C VAL A 63 6.50 15.72 -4.78
N LEU A 64 7.76 16.11 -4.56
CA LEU A 64 8.22 16.73 -3.32
C LEU A 64 8.23 18.25 -3.46
N ALA A 65 7.90 18.94 -2.35
CA ALA A 65 8.03 20.38 -2.24
C ALA A 65 9.50 20.83 -2.33
N ASP A 66 9.71 22.04 -2.83
CA ASP A 66 11.03 22.67 -2.82
C ASP A 66 11.55 22.77 -1.37
N GLY A 67 12.82 22.42 -1.17
CA GLY A 67 13.46 22.42 0.16
C GLY A 67 13.32 21.11 0.96
N VAL A 68 12.47 20.16 0.54
CA VAL A 68 12.51 18.81 1.12
C VAL A 68 13.77 18.10 0.66
N ARG A 69 14.59 17.64 1.61
CA ARG A 69 15.80 16.87 1.32
C ARG A 69 15.44 15.40 1.12
N LEU A 70 15.80 14.82 -0.02
CA LEU A 70 15.77 13.36 -0.22
C LEU A 70 17.14 12.77 0.10
N VAL A 71 17.16 11.74 0.95
CA VAL A 71 18.31 10.86 1.18
C VAL A 71 17.95 9.49 0.61
N VAL A 72 18.70 9.08 -0.41
CA VAL A 72 18.50 7.77 -1.06
C VAL A 72 19.26 6.71 -0.28
N ASP A 73 18.64 6.19 0.76
CA ASP A 73 19.18 5.14 1.64
C ASP A 73 18.00 4.42 2.35
N SER A 74 18.28 3.30 3.02
CA SER A 74 17.35 2.61 3.91
C SER A 74 17.65 2.94 5.37
N VAL A 75 16.60 3.11 6.18
CA VAL A 75 16.75 3.13 7.64
C VAL A 75 16.80 1.69 8.17
N THR A 76 17.85 1.37 8.92
CA THR A 76 18.06 0.05 9.52
C THR A 76 17.63 0.00 10.98
N ARG A 77 17.72 1.11 11.72
CA ARG A 77 17.30 1.20 13.13
C ARG A 77 16.81 2.60 13.46
N ILE A 78 15.78 2.68 14.29
CA ILE A 78 15.34 3.91 14.96
C ILE A 78 15.82 3.84 16.40
N ASP A 79 16.49 4.89 16.88
CA ASP A 79 16.85 5.04 18.27
C ASP A 79 16.02 6.18 18.87
N ALA A 80 14.93 5.82 19.56
CA ALA A 80 13.99 6.78 20.14
C ALA A 80 14.65 7.60 21.26
N GLY A 81 15.51 6.98 22.07
CA GLY A 81 16.20 7.65 23.18
C GLY A 81 17.19 8.71 22.71
N GLU A 82 18.02 8.36 21.72
CA GLU A 82 18.98 9.29 21.12
C GLU A 82 18.37 10.20 20.04
N ARG A 83 17.09 9.99 19.71
CA ARG A 83 16.35 10.68 18.64
C ARG A 83 17.11 10.69 17.32
N SER A 84 17.50 9.50 16.87
CA SER A 84 18.23 9.34 15.61
C SER A 84 17.83 8.09 14.84
N VAL A 85 18.14 8.08 13.55
CA VAL A 85 17.98 6.91 12.68
C VAL A 85 19.34 6.47 12.16
N THR A 86 19.57 5.16 12.11
CA THR A 86 20.76 4.56 11.49
C THR A 86 20.47 4.22 10.04
N LEU A 87 21.38 4.58 9.13
CA LEU A 87 21.27 4.32 7.71
C LEU A 87 21.97 3.01 7.32
N ALA A 88 21.59 2.41 6.18
CA ALA A 88 22.18 1.16 5.71
C ALA A 88 23.58 1.36 5.14
N GLU A 89 23.84 2.46 4.42
CA GLU A 89 25.18 2.80 3.92
C GLU A 89 26.12 3.34 5.02
N GLY A 90 25.59 3.52 6.23
CA GLY A 90 26.32 3.98 7.40
C GLY A 90 25.98 5.41 7.81
N GLY A 91 26.30 5.73 9.08
CA GLY A 91 25.99 7.03 9.68
C GLY A 91 24.58 7.11 10.28
N THR A 92 24.31 8.25 10.91
CA THR A 92 23.05 8.53 11.59
C THR A 92 22.51 9.90 11.21
N ILE A 93 21.18 10.04 11.28
CA ILE A 93 20.50 11.34 11.15
C ILE A 93 19.67 11.57 12.41
N GLY A 94 19.94 12.67 13.12
CA GLY A 94 19.15 13.10 14.27
C GLY A 94 17.82 13.74 13.85
N TYR A 95 16.85 13.74 14.75
CA TYR A 95 15.54 14.36 14.54
C TYR A 95 14.97 14.99 15.82
N ASP A 96 14.08 15.97 15.64
CA ASP A 96 13.16 16.43 16.69
C ASP A 96 11.83 15.66 16.63
N TYR A 97 11.37 15.36 15.41
CA TYR A 97 10.21 14.48 15.15
C TYR A 97 10.48 13.48 14.02
N LEU A 98 9.82 12.34 14.08
CA LEU A 98 9.93 11.28 13.09
C LEU A 98 8.54 10.88 12.58
N VAL A 99 8.38 10.85 11.26
CA VAL A 99 7.21 10.25 10.59
C VAL A 99 7.59 8.87 10.07
N TYR A 100 7.02 7.83 10.65
CA TYR A 100 7.19 6.44 10.25
C TYR A 100 6.19 6.09 9.14
N ALA A 101 6.62 6.18 7.88
CA ALA A 101 5.82 5.90 6.68
C ALA A 101 6.45 4.79 5.82
N ALA A 102 7.01 3.76 6.48
CA ALA A 102 7.76 2.68 5.85
C ALA A 102 6.93 1.86 4.84
N GLY A 103 5.60 1.91 4.94
CA GLY A 103 4.68 1.35 3.96
C GLY A 103 4.55 -0.17 4.06
N SER A 104 4.33 -0.83 2.92
CA SER A 104 4.06 -2.28 2.86
C SER A 104 4.84 -2.94 1.73
N GLY A 105 5.04 -4.24 1.87
CA GLY A 105 5.64 -5.12 0.87
C GLY A 105 4.88 -6.45 0.79
N SER A 106 5.54 -7.48 0.27
CA SER A 106 5.03 -8.85 0.40
C SER A 106 5.32 -9.34 1.81
N GLY A 107 4.29 -9.86 2.49
CA GLY A 107 4.55 -10.70 3.66
C GLY A 107 5.04 -12.03 3.12
N GLY A 108 6.18 -12.55 3.61
CA GLY A 108 6.71 -13.84 3.16
C GLY A 108 5.60 -14.89 3.19
N PRO A 109 5.12 -15.39 2.03
CA PRO A 109 4.06 -16.38 2.03
C PRO A 109 4.42 -17.62 2.85
N ARG A 110 3.52 -17.99 3.76
CA ARG A 110 3.62 -19.22 4.57
C ARG A 110 3.39 -20.50 3.77
N VAL A 111 3.07 -20.38 2.48
CA VAL A 111 2.80 -21.50 1.60
C VAL A 111 4.16 -22.09 1.16
N PRO A 112 4.41 -23.39 1.41
CA PRO A 112 5.67 -24.03 1.03
C PRO A 112 6.05 -23.76 -0.43
N GLY A 113 7.30 -23.36 -0.64
CA GLY A 113 7.87 -23.05 -1.95
C GLY A 113 7.40 -21.73 -2.57
N ALA A 114 6.43 -21.01 -2.00
CA ALA A 114 5.99 -19.72 -2.54
C ALA A 114 7.09 -18.65 -2.46
N ASP A 115 7.83 -18.59 -1.36
CA ASP A 115 8.98 -17.67 -1.20
C ASP A 115 10.12 -17.98 -2.19
N GLU A 116 10.27 -19.24 -2.61
CA GLU A 116 11.35 -19.69 -3.49
C GLU A 116 10.99 -19.59 -4.98
N PHE A 117 9.77 -19.97 -5.34
CA PHE A 117 9.37 -20.17 -6.74
C PHE A 117 8.32 -19.17 -7.26
N ALA A 118 7.70 -18.38 -6.39
CA ALA A 118 6.73 -17.38 -6.81
C ALA A 118 7.33 -15.97 -6.89
N TYR A 119 6.75 -15.15 -7.75
CA TYR A 119 7.17 -13.78 -8.00
C TYR A 119 6.15 -12.79 -7.42
N PRO A 120 6.53 -11.99 -6.42
CA PRO A 120 5.64 -10.97 -5.89
C PRO A 120 5.46 -9.78 -6.84
N VAL A 121 4.37 -9.02 -6.65
CA VAL A 121 4.08 -7.75 -7.36
C VAL A 121 3.99 -6.57 -6.37
N ALA A 122 4.32 -6.78 -5.10
CA ALA A 122 4.08 -5.79 -4.05
C ALA A 122 5.06 -4.61 -4.09
N THR A 123 6.27 -4.78 -4.62
CA THR A 123 7.33 -3.76 -4.69
C THR A 123 7.78 -3.51 -6.13
N PHE A 124 8.45 -2.38 -6.36
CA PHE A 124 8.96 -2.01 -7.68
C PHE A 124 9.97 -3.02 -8.21
N GLU A 125 10.94 -3.42 -7.38
CA GLU A 125 12.00 -4.37 -7.73
C GLU A 125 11.42 -5.75 -8.01
N ALA A 126 10.40 -6.17 -7.24
CA ALA A 126 9.70 -7.41 -7.47
C ALA A 126 8.94 -7.39 -8.81
N ALA A 127 8.24 -6.30 -9.11
CA ALA A 127 7.56 -6.11 -10.39
C ALA A 127 8.54 -6.06 -11.58
N GLN A 128 9.70 -5.41 -11.45
CA GLN A 128 10.74 -5.40 -12.48
C GLN A 128 11.33 -6.81 -12.72
N ARG A 129 11.60 -7.55 -11.64
CA ARG A 129 12.06 -8.94 -11.72
C ARG A 129 11.03 -9.81 -12.43
N LEU A 130 9.76 -9.73 -12.03
CA LEU A 130 8.67 -10.47 -12.67
C LEU A 130 8.53 -10.11 -14.15
N ARG A 131 8.60 -8.81 -14.51
CA ARG A 131 8.56 -8.37 -15.91
C ARG A 131 9.67 -9.02 -16.73
N SER A 132 10.88 -9.10 -16.19
CA SER A 132 12.03 -9.72 -16.86
C SER A 132 11.83 -11.23 -17.05
N VAL A 133 11.39 -11.93 -16.00
CA VAL A 133 11.07 -13.37 -16.06
C VAL A 133 9.99 -13.66 -17.11
N LEU A 134 8.92 -12.86 -17.12
CA LEU A 134 7.87 -13.00 -18.13
C LEU A 134 8.41 -12.77 -19.54
N PHE A 135 9.25 -11.75 -19.74
CA PHE A 135 9.85 -11.46 -21.04
C PHE A 135 10.65 -12.65 -21.59
N ASP A 136 11.43 -13.33 -20.74
CA ASP A 136 12.25 -14.49 -21.13
C ASP A 136 11.43 -15.79 -21.26
N THR A 137 10.19 -15.80 -20.76
CA THR A 137 9.32 -16.98 -20.78
C THR A 137 8.48 -17.01 -22.08
N PRO A 138 8.34 -18.17 -22.76
CA PRO A 138 7.47 -18.31 -23.93
C PRO A 138 6.04 -17.82 -23.68
N MET A 139 5.43 -17.13 -24.64
CA MET A 139 4.06 -16.60 -24.51
C MET A 139 3.01 -17.67 -24.21
N THR A 140 3.25 -18.90 -24.65
CA THR A 140 2.38 -20.08 -24.45
C THR A 140 2.55 -20.74 -23.09
N ALA A 141 3.53 -20.35 -22.28
CA ALA A 141 3.73 -20.95 -20.97
C ALA A 141 2.60 -20.57 -20.01
N ALA A 142 2.17 -21.53 -19.20
CA ALA A 142 1.15 -21.32 -18.18
C ALA A 142 1.65 -20.35 -17.10
N VAL A 143 0.85 -19.32 -16.83
CA VAL A 143 1.08 -18.35 -15.74
C VAL A 143 -0.06 -18.49 -14.73
N THR A 144 0.27 -18.76 -13.46
CA THR A 144 -0.71 -18.71 -12.37
C THR A 144 -0.56 -17.44 -11.56
N VAL A 145 -1.63 -16.65 -11.45
CA VAL A 145 -1.72 -15.52 -10.51
C VAL A 145 -2.48 -15.99 -9.27
N VAL A 146 -1.85 -15.89 -8.10
CA VAL A 146 -2.43 -16.28 -6.81
C VAL A 146 -2.95 -15.06 -6.06
N GLY A 147 -4.24 -15.07 -5.72
CA GLY A 147 -4.93 -14.04 -4.94
C GLY A 147 -6.06 -13.34 -5.71
N GLY A 148 -7.30 -13.49 -5.25
CA GLY A 148 -8.49 -12.88 -5.86
C GLY A 148 -8.70 -11.38 -5.54
N GLY A 149 -7.67 -10.68 -5.06
CA GLY A 149 -7.73 -9.26 -4.71
C GLY A 149 -7.53 -8.32 -5.91
N PRO A 150 -7.54 -6.99 -5.71
CA PRO A 150 -7.37 -6.03 -6.80
C PRO A 150 -6.07 -6.26 -7.58
N THR A 151 -4.94 -6.40 -6.90
CA THR A 151 -3.63 -6.63 -7.53
C THR A 151 -3.62 -7.88 -8.40
N GLY A 152 -4.18 -9.00 -7.90
CA GLY A 152 -4.25 -10.25 -8.66
C GLY A 152 -5.16 -10.15 -9.87
N ILE A 153 -6.33 -9.51 -9.73
CA ILE A 153 -7.27 -9.28 -10.84
C ILE A 153 -6.63 -8.42 -11.93
N GLU A 154 -6.02 -7.28 -11.56
CA GLU A 154 -5.41 -6.36 -12.54
C GLU A 154 -4.19 -7.01 -13.21
N THR A 155 -3.37 -7.73 -12.46
CA THR A 155 -2.20 -8.44 -13.00
C THR A 155 -2.62 -9.54 -13.96
N ALA A 156 -3.59 -10.38 -13.58
CA ALA A 156 -4.11 -11.43 -14.46
C ALA A 156 -4.70 -10.86 -15.76
N ALA A 157 -5.45 -9.76 -15.65
CA ALA A 157 -6.07 -9.13 -16.80
C ALA A 157 -5.05 -8.45 -17.75
N GLU A 158 -4.05 -7.74 -17.22
CA GLU A 158 -2.98 -7.15 -18.05
C GLU A 158 -2.18 -8.24 -18.79
N LEU A 159 -1.83 -9.34 -18.10
CA LEU A 159 -1.07 -10.44 -18.72
C LEU A 159 -1.88 -11.17 -19.80
N ALA A 160 -3.15 -11.46 -19.52
CA ALA A 160 -4.02 -12.11 -20.50
C ALA A 160 -4.30 -11.22 -21.72
N GLU A 161 -4.42 -9.90 -21.54
CA GLU A 161 -4.56 -8.97 -22.69
C GLU A 161 -3.31 -8.94 -23.58
N ARG A 162 -2.14 -9.29 -23.04
CA ARG A 162 -0.91 -9.50 -23.83
C ARG A 162 -0.84 -10.86 -24.52
N GLY A 163 -1.83 -11.73 -24.34
CA GLY A 163 -1.92 -13.05 -24.96
C GLY A 163 -1.22 -14.17 -24.17
N ARG A 164 -0.95 -13.97 -22.88
CA ARG A 164 -0.47 -15.05 -21.98
C ARG A 164 -1.61 -16.00 -21.62
N ASP A 165 -1.29 -17.27 -21.44
CA ASP A 165 -2.18 -18.24 -20.81
C ASP A 165 -2.19 -18.04 -19.30
N VAL A 166 -3.30 -17.52 -18.74
CA VAL A 166 -3.38 -17.09 -17.35
C VAL A 166 -4.47 -17.83 -16.58
N THR A 167 -4.08 -18.43 -15.46
CA THR A 167 -4.99 -18.91 -14.43
C THR A 167 -4.97 -17.98 -13.22
N LEU A 168 -6.13 -17.54 -12.73
CA LEU A 168 -6.27 -16.76 -11.49
C LEU A 168 -6.81 -17.66 -10.37
N ALA A 169 -5.95 -18.06 -9.44
CA ALA A 169 -6.32 -18.86 -8.27
C ALA A 169 -6.73 -17.95 -7.10
N CYS A 170 -8.03 -17.91 -6.78
CA CYS A 170 -8.54 -16.97 -5.77
C CYS A 170 -8.43 -17.49 -4.34
N GLY A 171 -8.51 -18.81 -4.12
CA GLY A 171 -8.59 -19.42 -2.77
C GLY A 171 -9.86 -19.07 -1.99
N GLY A 172 -10.85 -18.48 -2.66
CA GLY A 172 -12.05 -17.90 -2.08
C GLY A 172 -12.90 -17.29 -3.18
N VAL A 173 -13.63 -16.22 -2.87
CA VAL A 173 -14.41 -15.48 -3.89
C VAL A 173 -13.52 -14.49 -4.64
N LEU A 174 -13.73 -14.34 -5.95
CA LEU A 174 -13.10 -13.32 -6.78
C LEU A 174 -13.52 -11.93 -6.30
N GLY A 175 -12.58 -11.05 -5.96
CA GLY A 175 -12.89 -9.67 -5.56
C GLY A 175 -13.89 -9.62 -4.39
N PRO A 176 -13.54 -10.09 -3.18
CA PRO A 176 -14.42 -10.09 -2.02
C PRO A 176 -14.90 -8.68 -1.63
N TYR A 177 -14.13 -7.68 -2.03
CA TYR A 177 -14.39 -6.25 -1.85
C TYR A 177 -15.39 -5.66 -2.87
N LEU A 178 -15.80 -6.44 -3.88
CA LEU A 178 -16.81 -6.04 -4.85
C LEU A 178 -18.19 -6.50 -4.42
N HIS A 179 -19.19 -5.67 -4.66
CA HIS A 179 -20.58 -6.07 -4.52
C HIS A 179 -20.86 -7.27 -5.45
N PRO A 180 -21.71 -8.26 -5.07
CA PRO A 180 -21.95 -9.46 -5.88
C PRO A 180 -22.32 -9.20 -7.35
N LYS A 181 -22.99 -8.08 -7.65
CA LYS A 181 -23.25 -7.64 -9.04
C LYS A 181 -21.97 -7.28 -9.80
N ALA A 182 -21.11 -6.46 -9.20
CA ALA A 182 -19.84 -6.06 -9.80
C ALA A 182 -18.91 -7.28 -9.96
N ARG A 183 -18.91 -8.21 -9.00
CA ARG A 183 -18.17 -9.47 -9.10
C ARG A 183 -18.59 -10.34 -10.29
N ARG A 184 -19.89 -10.42 -10.61
CA ARG A 184 -20.35 -11.10 -11.84
C ARG A 184 -19.82 -10.43 -13.11
N THR A 185 -19.75 -9.10 -13.11
CA THR A 185 -19.17 -8.33 -14.22
C THR A 185 -17.66 -8.58 -14.34
N ALA A 186 -16.95 -8.63 -13.21
CA ALA A 186 -15.52 -8.97 -13.18
C ALA A 186 -15.24 -10.34 -13.83
N ARG A 187 -16.03 -11.37 -13.50
CA ARG A 187 -15.92 -12.70 -14.14
C ARG A 187 -16.10 -12.63 -15.66
N LYS A 188 -17.08 -11.87 -16.13
CA LYS A 188 -17.32 -11.70 -17.57
C LYS A 188 -16.12 -11.05 -18.28
N TYR A 189 -15.51 -10.04 -17.67
CA TYR A 189 -14.33 -9.39 -18.24
C TYR A 189 -13.09 -10.28 -18.25
N LEU A 190 -12.84 -11.02 -17.16
CA LEU A 190 -11.76 -12.00 -17.11
C LEU A 190 -11.95 -13.12 -18.13
N ALA A 191 -13.16 -13.67 -18.24
CA ALA A 191 -13.48 -14.70 -19.24
C ALA A 191 -13.33 -14.17 -20.68
N ALA A 192 -13.73 -12.93 -20.95
CA ALA A 192 -13.54 -12.30 -22.26
C ALA A 192 -12.06 -12.05 -22.62
N LEU A 193 -11.16 -12.05 -21.63
CA LEU A 193 -9.71 -12.01 -21.81
C LEU A 193 -9.09 -13.41 -21.88
N GLY A 194 -9.87 -14.48 -21.71
CA GLY A 194 -9.37 -15.86 -21.68
C GLY A 194 -8.76 -16.29 -20.34
N VAL A 195 -8.96 -15.52 -19.26
CA VAL A 195 -8.44 -15.90 -17.93
C VAL A 195 -9.26 -17.05 -17.34
N SER A 196 -8.57 -18.13 -16.97
CA SER A 196 -9.16 -19.23 -16.20
C SER A 196 -9.26 -18.87 -14.73
N VAL A 197 -10.45 -18.56 -14.23
CA VAL A 197 -10.66 -18.16 -12.83
C VAL A 197 -11.04 -19.36 -11.98
N LEU A 198 -10.25 -19.63 -10.92
CA LEU A 198 -10.55 -20.64 -9.92
C LEU A 198 -11.03 -19.95 -8.63
N GLU A 199 -12.25 -20.28 -8.20
CA GLU A 199 -12.86 -19.76 -6.96
C GLU A 199 -13.18 -20.90 -5.99
N GLY A 200 -13.39 -20.53 -4.72
CA GLY A 200 -13.70 -21.44 -3.62
C GLY A 200 -12.47 -21.90 -2.85
N PRO A 201 -12.67 -22.46 -1.65
CA PRO A 201 -11.58 -22.89 -0.76
C PRO A 201 -10.71 -23.99 -1.40
N GLU A 202 -11.29 -24.86 -2.21
CA GLU A 202 -10.59 -25.93 -2.94
C GLU A 202 -9.54 -25.39 -3.93
N SER A 203 -9.69 -24.15 -4.38
CA SER A 203 -8.75 -23.46 -5.28
C SER A 203 -7.60 -22.75 -4.55
N ALA A 204 -7.53 -22.85 -3.22
CA ALA A 204 -6.44 -22.25 -2.46
C ALA A 204 -5.13 -22.96 -2.82
N VAL A 205 -4.08 -22.18 -3.08
CA VAL A 205 -2.74 -22.73 -3.34
C VAL A 205 -2.11 -23.14 -2.02
N THR A 206 -1.72 -24.42 -1.91
CA THR A 206 -1.17 -25.04 -0.69
C THR A 206 0.32 -25.36 -0.81
N ALA A 207 0.87 -25.40 -2.02
CA ALA A 207 2.31 -25.43 -2.27
C ALA A 207 2.63 -24.85 -3.66
N VAL A 208 3.84 -24.34 -3.83
CA VAL A 208 4.38 -23.89 -5.12
C VAL A 208 5.66 -24.67 -5.40
N THR A 209 5.78 -25.25 -6.59
CA THR A 209 7.02 -25.82 -7.12
C THR A 209 7.55 -24.95 -8.24
N ARG A 210 8.71 -25.30 -8.81
CA ARG A 210 9.31 -24.58 -9.93
C ARG A 210 8.38 -24.45 -11.15
N ASP A 211 7.54 -25.46 -11.38
CA ASP A 211 6.77 -25.67 -12.62
C ASP A 211 5.27 -25.86 -12.38
N ALA A 212 4.80 -25.82 -11.13
CA ALA A 212 3.40 -26.01 -10.80
C ALA A 212 2.97 -25.31 -9.50
N VAL A 213 1.66 -25.17 -9.34
CA VAL A 213 1.01 -24.90 -8.06
C VAL A 213 0.18 -26.11 -7.64
N VAL A 214 0.16 -26.42 -6.35
CA VAL A 214 -0.70 -27.44 -5.76
C VAL A 214 -1.90 -26.75 -5.12
N LEU A 215 -3.10 -27.21 -5.46
CA LEU A 215 -4.35 -26.70 -4.89
C LEU A 215 -4.78 -27.48 -3.65
N ALA A 216 -5.72 -26.93 -2.87
CA ALA A 216 -6.23 -27.56 -1.66
C ALA A 216 -6.95 -28.89 -1.91
N ASP A 217 -7.54 -29.07 -3.09
CA ASP A 217 -8.12 -30.36 -3.51
C ASP A 217 -7.08 -31.40 -3.99
N GLY A 218 -5.79 -31.09 -3.87
CA GLY A 218 -4.67 -31.97 -4.23
C GLY A 218 -4.29 -31.95 -5.70
N ARG A 219 -5.02 -31.24 -6.58
CA ARG A 219 -4.64 -31.12 -8.00
C ARG A 219 -3.40 -30.24 -8.15
N ALA A 220 -2.45 -30.72 -8.94
CA ALA A 220 -1.35 -29.91 -9.44
C ALA A 220 -1.74 -29.21 -10.74
N ARG A 221 -1.36 -27.94 -10.88
CA ARG A 221 -1.59 -27.12 -12.07
C ARG A 221 -0.26 -26.58 -12.55
N GLU A 222 0.08 -26.90 -13.80
CA GLU A 222 1.25 -26.34 -14.47
C GLU A 222 1.26 -24.81 -14.37
N SER A 223 2.42 -24.27 -14.00
CA SER A 223 2.67 -22.86 -13.79
C SER A 223 4.16 -22.61 -13.88
N LEU A 224 4.62 -22.24 -15.08
CA LEU A 224 6.03 -21.90 -15.29
C LEU A 224 6.39 -20.55 -14.65
N VAL A 225 5.40 -19.65 -14.53
CA VAL A 225 5.52 -18.42 -13.75
C VAL A 225 4.36 -18.32 -12.78
N THR A 226 4.66 -18.42 -11.49
CA THR A 226 3.69 -18.21 -10.42
C THR A 226 3.81 -16.78 -9.90
N VAL A 227 2.77 -15.98 -10.05
CA VAL A 227 2.69 -14.59 -9.57
C VAL A 227 1.96 -14.55 -8.24
N TRP A 228 2.62 -14.10 -7.19
CA TRP A 228 2.07 -14.05 -5.85
C TRP A 228 1.52 -12.66 -5.50
N THR A 229 0.20 -12.57 -5.27
CA THR A 229 -0.49 -11.32 -4.90
C THR A 229 -1.31 -11.45 -3.61
N ALA A 230 -1.17 -12.58 -2.91
CA ALA A 230 -1.91 -12.87 -1.68
C ALA A 230 -1.10 -12.48 -0.43
N GLY A 231 -1.73 -11.68 0.43
CA GLY A 231 -1.11 -11.22 1.68
C GLY A 231 -0.21 -9.99 1.49
N PHE A 232 -0.31 -9.07 2.45
CA PHE A 232 0.62 -7.96 2.61
C PHE A 232 1.48 -8.20 3.86
N GLY A 233 2.69 -7.70 3.81
CA GLY A 233 3.57 -7.56 4.96
C GLY A 233 3.98 -6.11 5.12
N VAL A 234 4.53 -5.78 6.28
CA VAL A 234 5.17 -4.49 6.53
C VAL A 234 6.64 -4.71 6.89
N PRO A 235 7.52 -3.72 6.67
CA PRO A 235 8.89 -3.81 7.13
C PRO A 235 8.95 -3.97 8.66
N ASP A 236 9.85 -4.83 9.13
CA ASP A 236 10.13 -5.11 10.55
C ASP A 236 10.89 -3.98 11.27
N LEU A 237 10.99 -2.79 10.66
CA LEU A 237 11.79 -1.67 11.18
C LEU A 237 11.34 -1.22 12.58
N ALA A 238 10.03 -1.13 12.82
CA ALA A 238 9.51 -0.79 14.14
C ALA A 238 9.92 -1.83 15.20
N GLU A 239 9.67 -3.11 14.91
CA GLU A 239 9.97 -4.23 15.81
C GLU A 239 11.46 -4.32 16.14
N ARG A 240 12.34 -4.33 15.14
CA ARG A 240 13.80 -4.39 15.37
C ARG A 240 14.37 -3.12 16.03
N SER A 241 13.61 -2.03 16.04
CA SER A 241 13.95 -0.80 16.76
C SER A 241 13.41 -0.78 18.20
N GLY A 242 12.74 -1.85 18.64
CA GLY A 242 12.17 -1.95 19.98
C GLY A 242 10.85 -1.19 20.17
N LEU A 243 10.21 -0.72 19.09
CA LEU A 243 8.90 -0.10 19.15
C LEU A 243 7.81 -1.18 19.11
N ARG A 244 6.72 -0.98 19.86
CA ARG A 244 5.62 -1.94 19.94
C ARG A 244 4.83 -1.98 18.63
N THR A 245 4.58 -3.20 18.15
CA THR A 245 3.85 -3.46 16.92
C THR A 245 2.63 -4.34 17.13
N ASP A 246 1.67 -4.29 16.19
CA ASP A 246 0.62 -5.31 16.10
C ASP A 246 1.23 -6.67 15.67
N SER A 247 0.40 -7.71 15.64
CA SER A 247 0.82 -9.06 15.23
C SER A 247 1.26 -9.17 13.76
N ALA A 248 1.01 -8.14 12.96
CA ALA A 248 1.45 -8.04 11.57
C ALA A 248 2.73 -7.19 11.43
N GLY A 249 3.29 -6.64 12.51
CA GLY A 249 4.50 -5.81 12.51
C GLY A 249 4.24 -4.30 12.31
N ARG A 250 2.98 -3.84 12.31
CA ARG A 250 2.65 -2.41 12.15
C ARG A 250 2.91 -1.67 13.44
N LEU A 251 3.47 -0.47 13.38
CA LEU A 251 3.72 0.36 14.56
C LEU A 251 2.39 0.73 15.24
N LEU A 252 2.26 0.40 16.52
CA LEU A 252 1.09 0.74 17.31
C LEU A 252 1.09 2.23 17.64
N THR A 253 -0.06 2.86 17.41
CA THR A 253 -0.25 4.29 17.69
C THR A 253 -1.55 4.53 18.44
N ASP A 254 -1.69 5.71 19.02
CA ASP A 254 -3.00 6.24 19.36
C ASP A 254 -3.75 6.72 18.10
N GLU A 255 -4.95 7.25 18.29
CA GLU A 255 -5.80 7.78 17.22
C GLU A 255 -5.30 9.10 16.62
N THR A 256 -4.31 9.77 17.23
CA THR A 256 -3.61 10.92 16.59
C THR A 256 -2.48 10.46 15.68
N LEU A 257 -2.33 9.13 15.50
CA LEU A 257 -1.22 8.47 14.82
C LEU A 257 0.11 8.57 15.56
N THR A 258 0.13 9.00 16.83
CA THR A 258 1.35 9.06 17.63
C THR A 258 1.70 7.67 18.17
N SER A 259 2.96 7.27 18.08
CA SER A 259 3.45 6.03 18.69
C SER A 259 3.10 5.98 20.17
N ILE A 260 2.70 4.80 20.64
CA ILE A 260 2.45 4.57 22.07
C ILE A 260 3.74 4.52 22.90
N ASP A 261 4.91 4.51 22.25
CA ASP A 261 6.24 4.43 22.87
C ASP A 261 6.92 5.80 22.98
N ASP A 262 6.74 6.67 21.98
CA ASP A 262 7.39 7.99 21.95
C ASP A 262 6.49 9.02 21.26
N GLU A 263 6.25 10.13 21.96
CA GLU A 263 5.40 11.23 21.51
C GLU A 263 5.94 11.96 20.26
N ARG A 264 7.23 11.79 19.93
CA ARG A 264 7.92 12.40 18.79
C ARG A 264 7.86 11.53 17.54
N ILE A 265 7.37 10.29 17.66
CA ILE A 265 7.25 9.35 16.55
C ILE A 265 5.77 9.25 16.15
N VAL A 266 5.46 9.59 14.89
CA VAL A 266 4.10 9.54 14.34
C VAL A 266 4.08 8.57 13.15
N ALA A 267 3.14 7.64 13.08
CA ALA A 267 3.13 6.58 12.06
C ALA A 267 2.00 6.76 11.04
N ALA A 268 2.30 6.58 9.75
CA ALA A 268 1.31 6.76 8.69
C ALA A 268 1.34 5.66 7.63
N GLY A 269 0.24 5.54 6.90
CA GLY A 269 0.09 4.60 5.80
C GLY A 269 -0.06 3.16 6.26
N ASP A 270 0.37 2.23 5.42
CA ASP A 270 0.12 0.80 5.60
C ASP A 270 0.83 0.18 6.83
N SER A 271 1.85 0.87 7.36
CA SER A 271 2.70 0.42 8.47
C SER A 271 2.27 0.96 9.84
N SER A 272 1.11 1.60 9.96
CA SER A 272 0.55 2.05 11.25
C SER A 272 -0.69 1.27 11.66
N ALA A 273 -0.87 1.11 12.97
CA ALA A 273 -2.02 0.45 13.59
C ALA A 273 -2.59 1.31 14.74
N PRO A 274 -3.40 2.34 14.40
CA PRO A 274 -3.99 3.23 15.41
C PRO A 274 -5.00 2.46 16.25
N SER A 275 -4.81 2.50 17.57
CA SER A 275 -5.53 1.72 18.58
C SER A 275 -5.58 0.22 18.27
N GLY A 276 -4.56 -0.32 17.57
CA GLY A 276 -4.53 -1.72 17.14
C GLY A 276 -5.54 -2.07 16.04
N VAL A 277 -6.27 -1.08 15.50
CA VAL A 277 -7.28 -1.26 14.45
C VAL A 277 -6.83 -0.48 13.19
N PRO A 278 -5.99 -1.10 12.34
CA PRO A 278 -5.39 -0.44 11.19
C PRO A 278 -6.45 -0.09 10.14
N PHE A 279 -6.21 1.00 9.41
CA PHE A 279 -6.98 1.31 8.22
C PHE A 279 -6.65 0.34 7.09
N ARG A 280 -7.57 0.24 6.12
CA ARG A 280 -7.35 -0.54 4.91
C ARG A 280 -6.10 -0.06 4.17
N MET A 281 -5.17 -0.99 3.93
CA MET A 281 -3.99 -0.74 3.10
C MET A 281 -4.41 -0.27 1.70
N SER A 282 -4.01 0.96 1.35
CA SER A 282 -4.34 1.59 0.08
C SER A 282 -3.58 2.89 -0.11
N ALA A 283 -3.29 3.24 -1.36
CA ALA A 283 -2.69 4.54 -1.69
C ALA A 283 -3.54 5.72 -1.23
N TYR A 284 -4.87 5.59 -1.28
CA TYR A 284 -5.80 6.64 -0.85
C TYR A 284 -5.73 6.87 0.66
N ALA A 285 -5.87 5.81 1.46
CA ALA A 285 -5.74 5.94 2.91
C ALA A 285 -4.33 6.41 3.29
N ALA A 286 -3.28 5.89 2.65
CA ALA A 286 -1.92 6.32 2.89
C ALA A 286 -1.72 7.82 2.67
N GLY A 287 -2.26 8.40 1.60
CA GLY A 287 -2.23 9.85 1.39
C GLY A 287 -2.91 10.62 2.53
N CYS A 288 -4.12 10.21 2.91
CA CYS A 288 -4.87 10.88 3.99
C CYS A 288 -4.16 10.77 5.34
N LEU A 289 -3.65 9.59 5.68
CA LEU A 289 -2.88 9.33 6.91
C LEU A 289 -1.56 10.09 6.92
N GLY A 290 -0.89 10.22 5.78
CA GLY A 290 0.33 11.04 5.67
C GLY A 290 0.07 12.51 5.95
N ALA A 291 -1.01 13.07 5.39
CA ALA A 291 -1.41 14.43 5.69
C ALA A 291 -1.77 14.62 7.18
N HIS A 292 -2.54 13.69 7.76
CA HIS A 292 -2.90 13.78 9.17
C HIS A 292 -1.69 13.62 10.10
N ALA A 293 -0.75 12.71 9.81
CA ALA A 293 0.47 12.57 10.60
C ALA A 293 1.32 13.84 10.59
N ALA A 294 1.39 14.55 9.46
CA ALA A 294 2.03 15.86 9.41
C ALA A 294 1.27 16.91 10.25
N ASP A 295 -0.06 16.92 10.22
CA ASP A 295 -0.86 17.80 11.07
C ASP A 295 -0.59 17.53 12.57
N THR A 296 -0.53 16.26 12.98
CA THR A 296 -0.16 15.86 14.36
C THR A 296 1.21 16.41 14.77
N VAL A 297 2.22 16.29 13.90
CA VAL A 297 3.56 16.85 14.17
C VAL A 297 3.51 18.38 14.27
N LEU A 298 2.79 19.04 13.36
CA LEU A 298 2.65 20.51 13.35
C LEU A 298 1.94 21.03 14.60
N ASP A 299 0.89 20.34 15.06
CA ASP A 299 0.18 20.67 16.30
C ASP A 299 1.09 20.52 17.52
N ARG A 300 1.86 19.43 17.59
CA ARG A 300 2.85 19.21 18.67
C ARG A 300 3.93 20.29 18.69
N ILE A 301 4.45 20.67 17.52
CA ILE A 301 5.40 21.79 17.38
C ILE A 301 4.79 23.09 17.90
N ALA A 302 3.50 23.32 17.65
CA ALA A 302 2.78 24.51 18.12
C ALA A 302 2.35 24.45 19.60
N GLY A 303 2.53 23.31 20.28
CA GLY A 303 2.01 23.09 21.64
C GLY A 303 0.50 22.86 21.70
N ASN A 304 -0.13 22.53 20.57
CA ASN A 304 -1.55 22.21 20.47
C ASN A 304 -1.79 20.72 20.73
N GLN A 305 -3.04 20.39 21.06
CA GLN A 305 -3.50 19.00 21.10
C GLN A 305 -3.89 18.54 19.69
N ALA A 306 -3.30 17.42 19.24
CA ALA A 306 -3.66 16.81 17.97
C ALA A 306 -5.03 16.13 18.03
N GLU A 307 -5.79 16.25 16.96
CA GLU A 307 -7.10 15.63 16.81
C GLU A 307 -6.99 14.14 16.40
N PRO A 308 -7.95 13.28 16.76
CA PRO A 308 -8.05 11.92 16.23
C PRO A 308 -8.25 11.86 14.71
N ILE A 309 -7.72 10.82 14.08
CA ILE A 309 -7.89 10.55 12.66
C ILE A 309 -9.35 10.20 12.32
N ASP A 310 -9.89 10.88 11.32
CA ASP A 310 -11.22 10.61 10.76
C ASP A 310 -11.14 10.52 9.23
N LEU A 311 -11.38 9.33 8.69
CA LEU A 311 -11.24 9.00 7.28
C LEU A 311 -12.37 8.06 6.84
N SER A 312 -12.98 8.38 5.70
CA SER A 312 -13.90 7.47 5.01
C SER A 312 -13.31 6.99 3.68
N PHE A 313 -13.69 5.77 3.25
CA PHE A 313 -13.19 5.15 2.02
C PHE A 313 -14.30 5.05 0.96
N PRO A 314 -14.41 6.00 0.01
CA PRO A 314 -15.64 6.16 -0.77
C PRO A 314 -15.76 5.24 -1.99
N ALA A 315 -14.66 4.70 -2.51
CA ALA A 315 -14.69 3.89 -3.72
C ALA A 315 -13.42 3.06 -3.95
N MET A 316 -13.58 1.93 -4.64
CA MET A 316 -12.49 1.11 -5.17
C MET A 316 -12.56 1.03 -6.69
N CYS A 317 -11.41 0.85 -7.31
CA CYS A 317 -11.33 0.71 -8.76
C CYS A 317 -10.34 -0.37 -9.18
N VAL A 318 -10.77 -1.19 -10.15
CA VAL A 318 -10.01 -2.32 -10.69
C VAL A 318 -10.09 -2.29 -12.22
N SER A 319 -8.95 -2.40 -12.90
CA SER A 319 -8.88 -2.53 -14.36
C SER A 319 -8.97 -4.00 -14.80
N PHE A 320 -9.46 -4.19 -16.02
CA PHE A 320 -9.44 -5.47 -16.73
C PHE A 320 -8.77 -5.23 -18.09
N GLY A 321 -7.44 -5.19 -18.05
CA GLY A 321 -6.61 -4.68 -19.14
C GLY A 321 -6.88 -3.19 -19.42
N ARG A 322 -6.62 -2.77 -20.65
CA ARG A 322 -6.72 -1.39 -21.12
C ARG A 322 -8.10 -1.03 -21.67
N ARG A 323 -9.04 -1.98 -21.71
CA ARG A 323 -10.37 -1.81 -22.34
C ARG A 323 -11.53 -1.64 -21.36
N ALA A 324 -11.48 -2.31 -20.21
CA ALA A 324 -12.57 -2.30 -19.24
C ALA A 324 -12.07 -2.05 -17.81
N GLY A 325 -12.97 -1.61 -16.94
CA GLY A 325 -12.72 -1.41 -15.53
C GLY A 325 -14.01 -1.44 -14.74
N ILE A 326 -13.89 -1.62 -13.43
CA ILE A 326 -14.97 -1.48 -12.46
C ILE A 326 -14.57 -0.38 -11.49
N PHE A 327 -15.47 0.57 -11.28
CA PHE A 327 -15.41 1.58 -10.21
C PHE A 327 -16.55 1.30 -9.24
N GLN A 328 -16.23 0.64 -8.14
CA GLN A 328 -17.14 0.21 -7.09
C GLN A 328 -17.29 1.32 -6.05
N LEU A 329 -18.49 1.87 -5.91
CA LEU A 329 -18.78 2.81 -4.82
C LEU A 329 -18.90 2.04 -3.50
N ALA A 330 -18.55 2.71 -2.40
CA ALA A 330 -18.64 2.18 -1.06
C ALA A 330 -19.40 3.13 -0.13
N HIS A 331 -20.03 2.55 0.89
CA HIS A 331 -20.52 3.30 2.04
C HIS A 331 -19.34 3.84 2.87
N LYS A 332 -19.61 4.73 3.83
CA LYS A 332 -18.55 5.32 4.68
C LYS A 332 -17.77 4.30 5.49
N ASP A 333 -18.39 3.16 5.79
CA ASP A 333 -17.81 2.01 6.48
C ASP A 333 -17.06 1.04 5.54
N ASP A 334 -16.74 1.47 4.32
CA ASP A 334 -15.99 0.69 3.31
C ASP A 334 -16.76 -0.56 2.80
N THR A 335 -18.07 -0.64 3.03
CA THR A 335 -18.91 -1.71 2.46
C THR A 335 -19.33 -1.38 1.03
N ALA A 336 -19.19 -2.35 0.12
CA ALA A 336 -19.45 -2.15 -1.30
C ALA A 336 -20.94 -1.97 -1.63
N MET A 337 -21.27 -0.85 -2.30
CA MET A 337 -22.63 -0.53 -2.72
C MET A 337 -23.09 -1.38 -3.91
N ARG A 338 -24.41 -1.49 -4.08
CA ARG A 338 -24.99 -2.11 -5.30
C ARG A 338 -24.68 -1.31 -6.58
N LEU A 339 -24.43 0.01 -6.44
CA LEU A 339 -24.11 0.93 -7.53
C LEU A 339 -22.61 0.92 -7.83
N TYR A 340 -22.26 0.77 -9.11
CA TYR A 340 -20.88 0.78 -9.60
C TYR A 340 -20.87 1.17 -11.09
N PHE A 341 -19.73 1.67 -11.57
CA PHE A 341 -19.50 1.92 -12.99
C PHE A 341 -18.66 0.80 -13.59
N ALA A 342 -18.96 0.41 -14.83
CA ALA A 342 -18.31 -0.72 -15.50
C ALA A 342 -17.81 -0.33 -16.91
N GLY A 343 -17.12 -1.25 -17.56
CA GLY A 343 -16.66 -1.11 -18.94
C GLY A 343 -15.73 0.09 -19.13
N PHE A 344 -15.93 0.83 -20.21
CA PHE A 344 -15.12 2.01 -20.53
C PHE A 344 -15.23 3.11 -19.48
N ALA A 345 -16.42 3.35 -18.91
CA ALA A 345 -16.62 4.36 -17.88
C ALA A 345 -15.85 4.00 -16.60
N GLY A 346 -15.95 2.74 -16.15
CA GLY A 346 -15.18 2.24 -15.01
C GLY A 346 -13.66 2.36 -15.24
N ARG A 347 -13.20 2.04 -16.46
CA ARG A 347 -11.79 2.19 -16.84
C ARG A 347 -11.33 3.65 -16.83
N LYS A 348 -12.12 4.59 -17.36
CA LYS A 348 -11.81 6.03 -17.32
C LYS A 348 -11.69 6.54 -15.89
N LEU A 349 -12.60 6.13 -15.00
CA LEU A 349 -12.55 6.49 -13.59
C LEU A 349 -11.32 5.90 -12.89
N LYS A 350 -10.96 4.64 -13.17
CA LYS A 350 -9.71 4.02 -12.66
C LYS A 350 -8.47 4.83 -13.07
N GLU A 351 -8.34 5.15 -14.36
CA GLU A 351 -7.20 5.94 -14.84
C GLU A 351 -7.16 7.34 -14.20
N PHE A 352 -8.32 7.97 -14.05
CA PHE A 352 -8.43 9.23 -13.33
C PHE A 352 -7.97 9.09 -11.88
N SER A 353 -8.41 8.06 -11.15
CA SER A 353 -7.96 7.81 -9.77
C SER A 353 -6.46 7.57 -9.66
N CYS A 354 -5.87 6.81 -10.58
CA CYS A 354 -4.42 6.60 -10.60
C CYS A 354 -3.67 7.92 -10.85
N ALA A 355 -4.10 8.72 -11.83
CA ALA A 355 -3.51 10.02 -12.11
C ALA A 355 -3.69 11.00 -10.94
N ALA A 356 -4.89 11.08 -10.38
CA ALA A 356 -5.23 11.94 -9.24
C ALA A 356 -4.38 11.61 -8.01
N SER A 357 -4.02 10.33 -7.80
CA SER A 357 -3.15 9.93 -6.69
C SER A 357 -1.78 10.61 -6.73
N VAL A 358 -1.24 10.87 -7.92
CA VAL A 358 0.02 11.63 -8.11
C VAL A 358 -0.27 13.12 -8.08
N SER A 359 -1.30 13.60 -8.78
CA SER A 359 -1.65 15.02 -8.83
C SER A 359 -1.93 15.61 -7.45
N HIS A 360 -2.48 14.84 -6.51
CA HIS A 360 -2.65 15.28 -5.12
C HIS A 360 -1.31 15.53 -4.42
N LEU A 361 -0.29 14.69 -4.63
CA LEU A 361 1.04 14.90 -4.08
C LEU A 361 1.70 16.14 -4.68
N VAL A 362 1.60 16.31 -6.01
CA VAL A 362 2.09 17.50 -6.72
C VAL A 362 1.40 18.78 -6.22
N LYS A 363 0.09 18.72 -5.99
CA LYS A 363 -0.66 19.87 -5.46
C LYS A 363 -0.24 20.19 -4.03
N GLU A 364 -0.03 19.19 -3.18
CA GLU A 364 0.45 19.38 -1.81
C GLU A 364 1.87 19.95 -1.79
N ALA A 365 2.75 19.51 -2.69
CA ALA A 365 4.10 20.05 -2.84
C ALA A 365 4.09 21.56 -3.15
N ARG A 366 3.15 22.02 -3.99
CA ARG A 366 3.03 23.42 -4.41
C ARG A 366 2.24 24.28 -3.43
N LYS A 367 1.29 23.69 -2.72
CA LYS A 367 0.43 24.34 -1.74
C LYS A 367 0.24 23.40 -0.53
N PRO A 368 1.21 23.36 0.40
CA PRO A 368 1.12 22.57 1.61
C PRO A 368 -0.18 22.87 2.38
N GLY A 369 -0.86 21.83 2.88
CA GLY A 369 -2.17 21.97 3.52
C GLY A 369 -3.38 21.88 2.58
N SER A 370 -3.17 21.68 1.26
CA SER A 370 -4.26 21.68 0.27
C SER A 370 -5.05 20.38 0.16
N HIS A 371 -4.47 19.26 0.61
CA HIS A 371 -5.10 17.96 0.58
C HIS A 371 -6.18 17.87 1.66
N THR A 372 -7.38 17.45 1.25
CA THR A 372 -8.53 17.22 2.13
C THR A 372 -9.20 15.91 1.76
N TRP A 373 -9.84 15.28 2.74
CA TRP A 373 -10.53 14.01 2.56
C TRP A 373 -11.87 13.97 3.30
N PRO A 374 -12.84 13.18 2.79
CA PRO A 374 -14.11 12.98 3.45
C PRO A 374 -13.95 12.24 4.78
N LYS A 375 -14.63 12.78 5.79
CA LYS A 375 -14.69 12.23 7.15
C LYS A 375 -15.83 11.22 7.30
N ASP A 376 -15.54 10.16 8.05
CA ASP A 376 -16.49 9.13 8.41
C ASP A 376 -17.44 9.62 9.53
N GLY A 377 -16.87 10.19 10.60
CA GLY A 377 -17.57 10.88 11.68
C GLY A 377 -18.37 10.02 12.66
N ARG A 378 -18.57 8.71 12.41
CA ARG A 378 -19.37 7.84 13.31
C ARG A 378 -18.92 6.38 13.39
N HIS A 379 -18.35 5.79 12.35
CA HIS A 379 -18.08 4.35 12.33
C HIS A 379 -16.78 4.01 13.05
N ARG A 380 -15.73 4.81 12.91
CA ARG A 380 -14.47 4.59 13.64
C ARG A 380 -14.65 4.54 15.17
N PRO A 381 -15.34 5.49 15.84
CA PRO A 381 -15.62 5.37 17.27
C PRO A 381 -16.40 4.10 17.66
N ARG A 382 -17.36 3.67 16.85
CA ARG A 382 -18.14 2.43 17.10
C ARG A 382 -17.29 1.18 16.93
N LEU A 383 -16.39 1.18 15.94
CA LEU A 383 -15.47 0.07 15.68
C LEU A 383 -14.51 -0.13 16.85
N LEU A 384 -14.00 0.97 17.43
CA LEU A 384 -13.14 0.93 18.62
C LEU A 384 -13.88 0.41 19.85
N GLN A 385 -15.18 0.70 19.99
CA GLN A 385 -15.99 0.15 21.09
C GLN A 385 -16.23 -1.36 20.97
N SER A 386 -16.28 -1.91 19.76
CA SER A 386 -16.47 -3.35 19.52
C SER A 386 -15.17 -4.16 19.55
N HIS A 387 -14.02 -3.49 19.50
CA HIS A 387 -12.69 -4.05 19.63
C HIS A 387 -11.96 -3.30 20.75
N PRO A 388 -12.38 -3.44 22.02
CA PRO A 388 -11.64 -2.85 23.11
C PRO A 388 -10.20 -3.37 23.00
N ALA A 389 -9.24 -2.45 22.87
CA ALA A 389 -7.84 -2.80 22.99
C ALA A 389 -7.69 -3.61 24.29
N ASP A 390 -6.90 -4.68 24.26
CA ASP A 390 -6.49 -5.42 25.45
C ASP A 390 -5.62 -4.50 26.32
N THR A 391 -6.23 -3.48 26.91
CA THR A 391 -5.66 -2.65 27.95
C THR A 391 -5.82 -3.45 29.23
N THR A 392 -5.03 -4.51 29.37
CA THR A 392 -4.75 -5.02 30.71
C THR A 392 -3.96 -3.91 31.40
N PRO A 393 -4.44 -3.32 32.50
CA PRO A 393 -3.63 -2.40 33.28
C PRO A 393 -2.47 -3.23 33.83
N LEU A 394 -1.24 -2.93 33.40
CA LEU A 394 -0.05 -3.40 34.09
C LEU A 394 -0.03 -2.68 35.44
N GLY A 395 -0.46 -3.39 36.48
CA GLY A 395 -0.25 -3.00 37.88
C GLY A 395 1.17 -3.27 38.35
#